data_AF-R7D877-F1
#
_entry.id   AF-R7D877-F1
#
_cell.length_a   1.000
_cell.length_b   1.000
_cell.length_c   1.000
_cell.angle_alpha   90.00
_cell.angle_beta   90.00
_cell.angle_gamma   90.00
#
_symmetry.space_group_name_H-M   'P 1'
#
loop_
_entity.id
_entity.type
_entity.pdbx_description
1 polymer ?
#
loop_
_entity_poly.entity_id
_entity_poly.type
_entity_poly.pdbx_seq_one_letter_code
_entity_poly.pdbx_strand_id
1 'polypeptide(L)'
;MSFDSLSAHVIVIAGPTAVGKSATADCLAQRWGTEVLSADAMQVYTGMDIGTAKTPVDERPVPLRLVDIVSPTTPYSAALYQHDARALIDEKQQRGDVALMCGGTGLYINAALDDMRFPSGEFEDERRLAYQELASSMGYDYMHRLLAQRDPKSAEVIHPHNVRRVIRALEMADDGLCYADQKAGFSTPKECYPSMRFCLSMNREELYRRIDTRVDVMIELGLVDEVKHLLEMGLQRDSTASQAIGYKEILQYLNGELSLDEAIELIKRGSRRYAKRQLSWFRRDTRYHWIEVDGLSASDTADEVQRLIEGAA
;
A
#
# COMPACT_ATOMS: atom_id res chain seq x y z
N MET A 1 11.93 30.50 -1.02
CA MET A 1 13.03 29.97 -0.17
C MET A 1 13.78 28.95 -1.01
N SER A 2 15.11 28.95 -1.03
CA SER A 2 15.86 27.91 -1.72
C SER A 2 15.79 26.62 -0.90
N PHE A 3 15.51 25.49 -1.56
CA PHE A 3 15.43 24.17 -0.95
C PHE A 3 16.76 23.65 -0.37
N ASP A 4 17.84 24.43 -0.48
CA ASP A 4 19.18 24.14 0.04
C ASP A 4 19.23 23.89 1.56
N SER A 5 18.19 24.28 2.32
CA SER A 5 18.15 24.08 3.78
C SER A 5 17.37 22.84 4.23
N LEU A 6 16.74 22.07 3.33
CA LEU A 6 16.13 20.80 3.72
C LEU A 6 17.21 19.74 3.83
N SER A 7 17.62 19.46 5.06
CA SER A 7 18.53 18.35 5.41
C SER A 7 18.01 16.97 4.99
N ALA A 8 16.70 16.86 4.66
CA ALA A 8 16.07 15.67 4.10
C ALA A 8 15.44 15.97 2.73
N HIS A 9 15.96 15.33 1.69
CA HIS A 9 15.44 15.44 0.31
C HIS A 9 14.19 14.61 0.05
N VAL A 10 13.68 13.89 1.06
CA VAL A 10 12.47 13.09 0.95
C VAL A 10 11.47 13.43 2.06
N ILE A 11 10.25 13.81 1.67
CA ILE A 11 9.13 14.08 2.57
C ILE A 11 8.06 13.03 2.35
N VAL A 12 7.51 12.47 3.43
CA VAL A 12 6.44 11.45 3.36
C VAL A 12 5.17 11.97 4.05
N ILE A 13 4.05 11.93 3.34
CA ILE A 13 2.70 12.12 3.90
C ILE A 13 1.98 10.77 3.94
N ALA A 14 1.95 10.18 5.13
CA ALA A 14 1.35 8.87 5.41
C ALA A 14 0.07 8.97 6.25
N GLY A 15 -0.59 7.83 6.48
CA GLY A 15 -1.83 7.74 7.26
C GLY A 15 -2.90 6.85 6.63
N PRO A 16 -4.03 6.62 7.31
CA PRO A 16 -5.08 5.72 6.84
C PRO A 16 -5.80 6.27 5.61
N THR A 17 -6.51 5.40 4.87
CA THR A 17 -7.44 5.86 3.83
C THR A 17 -8.47 6.86 4.37
N ALA A 18 -8.94 7.78 3.52
CA ALA A 18 -9.91 8.84 3.83
C ALA A 18 -9.48 9.94 4.83
N VAL A 19 -8.24 9.94 5.36
CA VAL A 19 -7.77 10.99 6.29
C VAL A 19 -7.41 12.33 5.62
N GLY A 20 -7.23 12.37 4.29
CA GLY A 20 -6.91 13.60 3.55
C GLY A 20 -5.47 13.71 3.01
N LYS A 21 -4.67 12.63 3.06
CA LYS A 21 -3.26 12.61 2.61
C LYS A 21 -3.03 13.22 1.23
N SER A 22 -3.80 12.80 0.23
CA SER A 22 -3.62 13.26 -1.15
C SER A 22 -3.80 14.77 -1.25
N ALA A 23 -4.87 15.32 -0.65
CA ALA A 23 -5.12 16.76 -0.67
C ALA A 23 -3.99 17.54 0.04
N THR A 24 -3.49 17.06 1.18
CA THR A 24 -2.35 17.68 1.87
C THR A 24 -1.07 17.62 1.02
N ALA A 25 -0.79 16.46 0.41
CA ALA A 25 0.36 16.30 -0.46
C ALA A 25 0.27 17.18 -1.71
N ASP A 26 -0.91 17.33 -2.31
CA ASP A 26 -1.14 18.22 -3.45
C ASP A 26 -0.88 19.69 -3.07
N CYS A 27 -1.36 20.14 -1.90
CA CYS A 27 -1.07 21.49 -1.40
C CYS A 27 0.44 21.73 -1.23
N LEU A 28 1.17 20.77 -0.64
CA LEU A 28 2.63 20.87 -0.49
C LEU A 28 3.33 20.87 -1.85
N ALA A 29 2.95 19.97 -2.75
CA ALA A 29 3.53 19.86 -4.08
C ALA A 29 3.38 21.15 -4.88
N GLN A 30 2.22 21.80 -4.84
CA GLN A 30 1.98 23.08 -5.49
C GLN A 30 2.88 24.19 -4.94
N ARG A 31 3.01 24.27 -3.61
CA ARG A 31 3.86 25.28 -2.94
C ARG A 31 5.34 25.08 -3.28
N TRP A 32 5.75 23.83 -3.44
CA TRP A 32 7.14 23.44 -3.68
C TRP A 32 7.50 23.32 -5.15
N GLY A 33 6.51 23.42 -6.06
CA GLY A 33 6.74 23.21 -7.49
C GLY A 33 7.24 21.80 -7.80
N THR A 34 6.80 20.79 -7.06
CA THR A 34 7.20 19.38 -7.25
C THR A 34 6.01 18.50 -7.61
N GLU A 35 6.26 17.21 -7.76
CA GLU A 35 5.27 16.16 -8.05
C GLU A 35 5.13 15.22 -6.85
N VAL A 36 4.04 14.46 -6.82
CA VAL A 36 3.75 13.48 -5.77
C VAL A 36 4.07 12.08 -6.26
N LEU A 37 4.81 11.30 -5.47
CA LEU A 37 5.08 9.89 -5.70
C LEU A 37 4.07 9.06 -4.89
N SER A 38 3.17 8.33 -5.55
CA SER A 38 2.16 7.52 -4.86
C SER A 38 2.79 6.30 -4.19
N ALA A 39 2.50 6.11 -2.90
CA ALA A 39 2.84 4.92 -2.12
C ALA A 39 1.57 4.11 -1.79
N ASP A 40 0.76 3.84 -2.80
CA ASP A 40 -0.43 3.00 -2.73
C ASP A 40 -0.26 1.76 -3.62
N ALA A 41 -0.39 0.56 -3.03
CA ALA A 41 -0.17 -0.69 -3.75
C ALA A 41 -1.21 -0.99 -4.82
N MET A 42 -2.38 -0.34 -4.81
CA MET A 42 -3.44 -0.59 -5.78
C MET A 42 -3.48 0.47 -6.88
N GLN A 43 -3.02 1.70 -6.61
CA GLN A 43 -3.01 2.76 -7.64
C GLN A 43 -2.01 2.52 -8.77
N VAL A 44 -1.07 1.59 -8.60
CA VAL A 44 -0.13 1.17 -9.67
C VAL A 44 -0.83 0.54 -10.87
N TYR A 45 -2.04 -0.01 -10.69
CA TYR A 45 -2.74 -0.79 -11.71
C TYR A 45 -3.63 0.08 -12.59
N THR A 46 -3.41 0.02 -13.90
CA THR A 46 -4.19 0.75 -14.92
C THR A 46 -5.65 0.30 -14.92
N GLY A 47 -6.59 1.25 -15.01
CA GLY A 47 -8.04 0.97 -15.10
C GLY A 47 -8.69 0.54 -13.78
N MET A 48 -7.92 0.51 -12.69
CA MET A 48 -8.42 0.34 -11.32
C MET A 48 -8.49 1.71 -10.64
N ASP A 49 -9.47 2.53 -10.99
CA ASP A 49 -9.52 3.96 -10.69
C ASP A 49 -10.52 4.29 -9.57
N ILE A 50 -11.79 3.87 -9.71
CA ILE A 50 -12.87 4.17 -8.76
C ILE A 50 -12.59 3.42 -7.45
N GLY A 51 -12.39 2.11 -7.50
CA GLY A 51 -12.19 1.29 -6.30
C GLY A 51 -10.88 1.58 -5.55
N THR A 52 -9.89 2.20 -6.21
CA THR A 52 -8.65 2.64 -5.56
C THR A 52 -8.65 4.15 -5.28
N ALA A 53 -9.72 4.82 -5.71
CA ALA A 53 -9.97 6.26 -5.63
C ALA A 53 -8.73 7.08 -6.01
N LYS A 54 -8.30 6.84 -7.25
CA LYS A 54 -7.37 7.72 -7.96
C LYS A 54 -8.08 9.00 -8.37
N THR A 55 -7.33 10.09 -8.37
CA THR A 55 -7.74 11.34 -9.00
C THR A 55 -7.58 11.21 -10.52
N PRO A 56 -8.62 11.50 -11.32
CA PRO A 56 -8.53 11.58 -12.78
C PRO A 56 -7.41 12.51 -13.24
N VAL A 57 -6.73 12.19 -14.35
CA VAL A 57 -5.52 12.90 -14.79
C VAL A 57 -5.76 14.39 -15.02
N ASP A 58 -6.90 14.75 -15.57
CA ASP A 58 -7.35 16.12 -15.84
C ASP A 58 -7.78 16.90 -14.58
N GLU A 59 -8.07 16.20 -13.49
CA GLU A 59 -8.42 16.77 -12.19
C GLU A 59 -7.22 16.86 -11.22
N ARG A 60 -6.07 16.29 -11.59
CA ARG A 60 -4.87 16.28 -10.74
C ARG A 60 -4.31 17.69 -10.59
N PRO A 61 -4.19 18.23 -9.36
CA PRO A 61 -3.61 19.56 -9.16
C PRO A 61 -2.11 19.64 -9.45
N VAL A 62 -1.42 18.49 -9.39
CA VAL A 62 0.02 18.30 -9.64
C VAL A 62 0.26 16.93 -10.28
N PRO A 63 1.41 16.70 -10.95
CA PRO A 63 1.73 15.37 -11.46
C PRO A 63 1.78 14.34 -10.33
N LEU A 64 1.18 13.16 -10.59
CA LEU A 64 1.17 12.01 -9.69
C LEU A 64 1.89 10.84 -10.36
N ARG A 65 2.97 10.36 -9.76
CA ARG A 65 3.83 9.28 -10.26
C ARG A 65 3.56 7.96 -9.52
N LEU A 66 4.05 6.87 -10.10
CA LEU A 66 3.83 5.49 -9.61
C LEU A 66 2.33 5.11 -9.56
N VAL A 67 1.58 5.63 -10.53
CA VAL A 67 0.14 5.36 -10.74
C VAL A 67 -0.02 4.97 -12.22
N ASP A 68 -0.87 3.99 -12.52
CA ASP A 68 -1.10 3.48 -13.88
C ASP A 68 0.19 3.01 -14.59
N ILE A 69 1.09 2.37 -13.84
CA ILE A 69 2.39 1.91 -14.35
C ILE A 69 2.39 0.42 -14.74
N VAL A 70 1.35 -0.33 -14.34
CA VAL A 70 1.27 -1.79 -14.54
C VAL A 70 -0.14 -2.20 -14.95
N SER A 71 -0.25 -3.26 -15.75
CA SER A 71 -1.55 -3.88 -16.10
C SER A 71 -2.15 -4.61 -14.89
N PRO A 72 -3.48 -4.61 -14.69
CA PRO A 72 -4.12 -5.39 -13.62
C PRO A 72 -3.88 -6.91 -13.70
N THR A 73 -3.44 -7.41 -14.86
CA THR A 73 -3.05 -8.82 -15.06
C THR A 73 -1.59 -9.10 -14.72
N THR A 74 -0.77 -8.07 -14.54
CA THR A 74 0.67 -8.20 -14.26
C THR A 74 0.92 -8.12 -12.75
N PRO A 75 1.61 -9.10 -12.15
CA PRO A 75 1.98 -9.02 -10.75
C PRO A 75 2.86 -7.80 -10.43
N TYR A 76 2.63 -7.17 -9.27
CA TYR A 76 3.45 -6.06 -8.77
C TYR A 76 3.81 -6.28 -7.29
N SER A 77 5.07 -6.04 -6.92
CA SER A 77 5.59 -6.33 -5.58
C SER A 77 6.26 -5.12 -4.94
N ALA A 78 6.50 -5.20 -3.63
CA ALA A 78 7.30 -4.20 -2.92
C ALA A 78 8.75 -4.09 -3.45
N ALA A 79 9.30 -5.16 -4.06
CA ALA A 79 10.62 -5.14 -4.66
C ALA A 79 10.64 -4.33 -5.97
N LEU A 80 9.60 -4.48 -6.81
CA LEU A 80 9.43 -3.66 -8.01
C LEU A 80 9.16 -2.20 -7.63
N TYR A 81 8.28 -1.96 -6.65
CA TYR A 81 8.04 -0.62 -6.13
C TYR A 81 9.31 0.03 -5.58
N GLN A 82 10.16 -0.72 -4.85
CA GLN A 82 11.45 -0.21 -4.37
C GLN A 82 12.33 0.26 -5.53
N HIS A 83 12.44 -0.53 -6.60
CA HIS A 83 13.20 -0.14 -7.78
C HIS A 83 12.66 1.15 -8.41
N ASP A 84 11.36 1.18 -8.70
CA ASP A 84 10.72 2.28 -9.43
C ASP A 84 10.70 3.58 -8.61
N ALA A 85 10.41 3.48 -7.31
CA ALA A 85 10.39 4.64 -6.42
C ALA A 85 11.80 5.22 -6.22
N ARG A 86 12.83 4.38 -6.06
CA ARG A 86 14.21 4.84 -5.88
C ARG A 86 14.75 5.54 -7.13
N ALA A 87 14.42 5.05 -8.33
CA ALA A 87 14.79 5.73 -9.56
C ALA A 87 14.27 7.18 -9.61
N LEU A 88 13.03 7.41 -9.17
CA LEU A 88 12.43 8.75 -9.11
C LEU A 88 13.01 9.62 -7.98
N ILE A 89 13.28 9.02 -6.82
CA ILE A 89 13.93 9.73 -5.71
C ILE A 89 15.34 10.17 -6.10
N ASP A 90 16.12 9.29 -6.72
CA ASP A 90 17.47 9.57 -7.20
C ASP A 90 17.45 10.69 -8.27
N GLU A 91 16.51 10.63 -9.22
CA GLU A 91 16.31 11.69 -10.23
C GLU A 91 16.05 13.06 -9.57
N LYS A 92 15.17 13.10 -8.56
CA LYS A 92 14.83 14.33 -7.81
C LYS A 92 16.03 14.87 -7.05
N GLN A 93 16.75 14.01 -6.33
CA GLN A 93 17.93 14.40 -5.57
C GLN A 93 19.04 14.95 -6.46
N GLN A 94 19.25 14.36 -7.64
CA GLN A 94 20.24 14.85 -8.61
C GLN A 94 19.91 16.26 -9.14
N ARG A 95 18.63 16.63 -9.17
CA ARG A 95 18.17 17.99 -9.54
C ARG A 95 18.14 18.97 -8.38
N GLY A 96 18.34 18.50 -7.14
CA GLY A 96 18.16 19.31 -5.92
C GLY A 96 16.68 19.53 -5.55
N ASP A 97 15.76 18.74 -6.11
CA ASP A 97 14.33 18.83 -5.85
C ASP A 97 13.91 17.95 -4.66
N VAL A 98 12.80 18.32 -4.03
CA VAL A 98 12.16 17.48 -2.99
C VAL A 98 11.40 16.32 -3.62
N ALA A 99 11.68 15.10 -3.15
CA ALA A 99 10.87 13.93 -3.41
C ALA A 99 9.72 13.87 -2.38
N LEU A 100 8.51 14.23 -2.81
CA LEU A 100 7.31 14.17 -1.97
C LEU A 100 6.55 12.87 -2.21
N MET A 101 6.54 11.97 -1.24
CA MET A 101 5.80 10.72 -1.27
C MET A 101 4.48 10.84 -0.51
N CYS A 102 3.41 10.26 -1.04
CA CYS A 102 2.11 10.21 -0.37
C CYS A 102 1.49 8.82 -0.48
N GLY A 103 1.04 8.23 0.62
CA GLY A 103 0.34 6.96 0.54
C GLY A 103 0.05 6.29 1.88
N GLY A 104 -0.66 5.16 1.80
CA GLY A 104 -1.06 4.38 2.97
C GLY A 104 -0.41 3.00 3.06
N THR A 105 0.43 2.62 2.09
CA THR A 105 1.06 1.30 2.08
C THR A 105 2.42 1.37 2.78
N GLY A 106 2.41 1.14 4.10
CA GLY A 106 3.62 1.24 4.91
C GLY A 106 4.79 0.34 4.45
N LEU A 107 4.50 -0.83 3.87
CA LEU A 107 5.56 -1.68 3.28
C LEU A 107 6.22 -1.03 2.07
N TYR A 108 5.47 -0.31 1.23
CA TYR A 108 6.00 0.37 0.05
C TYR A 108 6.85 1.58 0.45
N ILE A 109 6.39 2.36 1.44
CA ILE A 109 7.17 3.45 2.01
C ILE A 109 8.51 2.93 2.56
N ASN A 110 8.49 1.86 3.37
CA ASN A 110 9.72 1.28 3.88
C ASN A 110 10.61 0.71 2.76
N ALA A 111 10.03 0.08 1.73
CA ALA A 111 10.80 -0.46 0.61
C ALA A 111 11.52 0.64 -0.17
N ALA A 112 10.86 1.78 -0.40
CA ALA A 112 11.49 2.94 -1.02
C ALA A 112 12.64 3.49 -0.17
N LEU A 113 12.44 3.64 1.15
CA LEU A 113 13.30 4.48 1.99
C LEU A 113 14.34 3.73 2.84
N ASP A 114 14.09 2.46 3.16
CA ASP A 114 14.91 1.66 4.07
C ASP A 114 15.67 0.54 3.31
N ASP A 115 16.77 0.03 3.87
CA ASP A 115 17.59 -1.07 3.34
C ASP A 115 16.82 -2.40 3.42
N MET A 116 15.89 -2.59 2.48
CA MET A 116 15.09 -3.81 2.34
C MET A 116 15.65 -4.69 1.22
N ARG A 117 16.00 -5.92 1.60
CA ARG A 117 16.44 -6.99 0.70
C ARG A 117 15.31 -8.01 0.49
N PHE A 118 14.66 -7.91 -0.65
CA PHE A 118 13.70 -8.91 -1.10
C PHE A 118 14.44 -10.06 -1.78
N PRO A 119 14.03 -11.33 -1.60
CA PRO A 119 14.69 -12.46 -2.22
C PRO A 119 14.33 -12.44 -3.70
N SER A 120 15.23 -12.93 -4.56
CA SER A 120 14.83 -13.27 -5.92
C SER A 120 13.70 -14.30 -5.85
N GLY A 121 12.66 -14.10 -6.65
CA GLY A 121 11.56 -15.04 -6.78
C GLY A 121 10.75 -14.66 -8.00
N GLU A 122 10.46 -15.65 -8.84
CA GLU A 122 9.59 -15.45 -9.99
C GLU A 122 8.14 -15.27 -9.52
N PHE A 123 7.40 -14.41 -10.22
CA PHE A 123 5.99 -14.19 -9.92
C PHE A 123 5.12 -15.40 -10.30
N GLU A 124 5.55 -16.12 -11.33
CA GLU A 124 4.98 -17.37 -11.83
C GLU A 124 5.91 -18.52 -11.44
N ASP A 125 5.78 -18.98 -10.21
CA ASP A 125 6.49 -20.16 -9.73
C ASP A 125 5.54 -21.35 -9.78
N GLU A 126 5.83 -22.37 -10.59
CA GLU A 126 5.04 -23.62 -10.64
C GLU A 126 4.88 -24.25 -9.24
N ARG A 127 5.87 -24.04 -8.36
CA ARG A 127 5.82 -24.49 -6.96
C ARG A 127 4.69 -23.80 -6.20
N ARG A 128 4.40 -22.53 -6.49
CA ARG A 128 3.30 -21.79 -5.84
C ARG A 128 1.96 -22.47 -6.12
N LEU A 129 1.71 -22.81 -7.38
CA LEU A 129 0.49 -23.49 -7.80
C LEU A 129 0.38 -24.84 -7.10
N ALA A 130 1.45 -25.64 -7.10
CA ALA A 130 1.50 -26.92 -6.40
C ALA A 130 1.19 -26.78 -4.89
N TYR A 131 1.76 -25.77 -4.22
CA TYR A 131 1.46 -25.52 -2.81
C TYR A 131 0.05 -25.00 -2.57
N GLN A 132 -0.54 -24.23 -3.49
CA GLN A 132 -1.92 -23.78 -3.40
C GLN A 132 -2.91 -24.95 -3.56
N GLU A 133 -2.64 -25.87 -4.47
CA GLU A 133 -3.40 -27.12 -4.65
C GLU A 133 -3.27 -28.02 -3.41
N LEU A 134 -2.06 -28.15 -2.87
CA LEU A 134 -1.80 -28.92 -1.65
C LEU A 134 -2.51 -28.30 -0.44
N ALA A 135 -2.49 -26.97 -0.30
CA ALA A 135 -3.20 -26.27 0.76
C ALA A 135 -4.72 -26.45 0.65
N SER A 136 -5.26 -26.47 -0.57
CA SER A 136 -6.68 -26.63 -0.83
C SER A 136 -7.16 -28.06 -0.52
N SER A 137 -6.33 -29.06 -0.80
CA SER A 137 -6.64 -30.48 -0.58
C SER A 137 -6.40 -30.93 0.86
N MET A 138 -5.31 -30.48 1.51
CA MET A 138 -4.87 -30.98 2.82
C MET A 138 -5.17 -30.02 3.98
N GLY A 139 -5.51 -28.77 3.68
CA GLY A 139 -5.81 -27.74 4.68
C GLY A 139 -4.58 -27.09 5.31
N TYR A 140 -4.81 -26.00 6.05
CA TYR A 140 -3.76 -25.14 6.59
C TYR A 140 -2.91 -25.81 7.69
N ASP A 141 -3.48 -26.71 8.49
CA ASP A 141 -2.74 -27.41 9.56
C ASP A 141 -1.68 -28.34 8.97
N TYR A 142 -2.00 -29.00 7.85
CA TYR A 142 -1.03 -29.81 7.13
C TYR A 142 0.11 -28.95 6.57
N MET A 143 -0.23 -27.84 5.91
CA MET A 143 0.76 -26.91 5.34
C MET A 143 1.71 -26.36 6.40
N HIS A 144 1.19 -26.00 7.58
CA HIS A 144 2.02 -25.49 8.67
C HIS A 144 2.94 -26.57 9.26
N ARG A 145 2.47 -27.83 9.39
CA ARG A 145 3.35 -28.95 9.77
C ARG A 145 4.44 -29.22 8.74
N LEU A 146 4.11 -29.14 7.44
CA LEU A 146 5.09 -29.26 6.37
C LEU A 146 6.15 -28.16 6.49
N LEU A 147 5.74 -26.92 6.74
CA LEU A 147 6.67 -25.82 7.01
C LEU A 147 7.52 -26.09 8.25
N ALA A 148 6.94 -26.57 9.35
CA ALA A 148 7.68 -26.87 10.57
C ALA A 148 8.74 -27.96 10.39
N GLN A 149 8.57 -28.87 9.43
CA GLN A 149 9.58 -29.87 9.08
C GLN A 149 10.73 -29.30 8.24
N ARG A 150 10.44 -28.30 7.38
CA ARG A 150 11.40 -27.75 6.41
C ARG A 150 12.12 -26.50 6.88
N ASP A 151 11.40 -25.61 7.53
CA ASP A 151 11.89 -24.37 8.13
C ASP A 151 11.18 -24.14 9.48
N PRO A 152 11.66 -24.82 10.55
CA PRO A 152 11.09 -24.71 11.88
C PRO A 152 11.03 -23.27 12.39
N LYS A 153 12.07 -22.48 12.09
CA LYS A 153 12.18 -21.08 12.51
C LYS A 153 11.08 -20.22 11.89
N SER A 154 10.74 -20.43 10.63
CA SER A 154 9.62 -19.76 9.97
C SER A 154 8.26 -20.22 10.50
N ALA A 155 8.10 -21.51 10.82
CA ALA A 155 6.87 -22.03 11.40
C ALA A 155 6.53 -21.39 12.76
N GLU A 156 7.53 -21.05 13.58
CA GLU A 156 7.35 -20.37 14.86
C GLU A 156 6.80 -18.94 14.71
N VAL A 157 7.19 -18.22 13.66
CA VAL A 157 6.84 -16.80 13.47
C VAL A 157 5.64 -16.57 12.55
N ILE A 158 5.14 -17.62 11.91
CA ILE A 158 3.98 -17.61 11.00
C ILE A 158 2.84 -18.39 11.63
N HIS A 159 1.70 -17.72 11.83
CA HIS A 159 0.49 -18.38 12.30
C HIS A 159 -0.05 -19.38 11.26
N PRO A 160 -0.53 -20.58 11.65
CA PRO A 160 -1.01 -21.62 10.72
C PRO A 160 -2.07 -21.13 9.72
N HIS A 161 -3.02 -20.30 10.18
CA HIS A 161 -4.07 -19.73 9.31
C HIS A 161 -3.55 -18.73 8.26
N ASN A 162 -2.28 -18.30 8.32
CA ASN A 162 -1.70 -17.43 7.32
C ASN A 162 -1.12 -18.24 6.16
N VAL A 163 -1.98 -18.97 5.45
CA VAL A 163 -1.61 -19.90 4.38
C VAL A 163 -0.72 -19.25 3.33
N ARG A 164 -0.99 -17.99 2.94
CA ARG A 164 -0.14 -17.27 1.98
C ARG A 164 1.30 -17.12 2.47
N ARG A 165 1.52 -16.81 3.75
CA ARG A 165 2.88 -16.73 4.31
C ARG A 165 3.51 -18.11 4.49
N VAL A 166 2.72 -19.13 4.81
CA VAL A 166 3.21 -20.51 4.89
C VAL A 166 3.72 -20.97 3.52
N ILE A 167 2.93 -20.78 2.46
CA ILE A 167 3.33 -21.08 1.08
C ILE A 167 4.59 -20.31 0.71
N ARG A 168 4.66 -19.00 0.99
CA ARG A 168 5.86 -18.22 0.70
C ARG A 168 7.09 -18.72 1.45
N ALA A 169 6.94 -19.13 2.72
CA ALA A 169 8.05 -19.68 3.49
C ALA A 169 8.50 -21.05 2.97
N LEU A 170 7.57 -21.87 2.46
CA LEU A 170 7.89 -23.13 1.79
C LEU A 170 8.64 -22.92 0.47
N GLU A 171 8.19 -21.97 -0.37
CA GLU A 171 8.91 -21.56 -1.60
C GLU A 171 10.33 -21.09 -1.27
N MET A 172 10.49 -20.25 -0.24
CA MET A 172 11.81 -19.81 0.20
C MET A 172 12.67 -20.97 0.70
N ALA A 173 12.08 -21.91 1.43
CA ALA A 173 12.77 -23.10 1.91
C ALA A 173 13.17 -24.06 0.78
N ASP A 174 12.46 -24.07 -0.36
CA ASP A 174 12.90 -24.78 -1.58
C ASP A 174 14.21 -24.19 -2.14
N ASP A 175 14.40 -22.88 -2.01
CA ASP A 175 15.59 -22.15 -2.45
C ASP A 175 16.70 -22.10 -1.38
N GLY A 176 16.54 -22.82 -0.27
CA GLY A 176 17.48 -22.81 0.86
C GLY A 176 17.48 -21.53 1.68
N LEU A 177 16.44 -20.69 1.54
CA LEU A 177 16.25 -19.44 2.27
C LEU A 177 15.28 -19.61 3.44
N CYS A 178 15.41 -18.76 4.46
CA CYS A 178 14.52 -18.76 5.63
C CYS A 178 13.67 -17.48 5.68
N TYR A 179 12.35 -17.63 5.79
CA TYR A 179 11.43 -16.48 5.89
C TYR A 179 11.62 -15.72 7.21
N ALA A 180 11.85 -16.43 8.32
CA ALA A 180 12.07 -15.79 9.61
C ALA A 180 13.33 -14.91 9.63
N ASP A 181 14.41 -15.34 8.97
CA ASP A 181 15.64 -14.55 8.84
C ASP A 181 15.40 -13.26 8.05
N GLN A 182 14.68 -13.35 6.94
CA GLN A 182 14.28 -12.17 6.19
C GLN A 182 13.41 -11.23 7.03
N LYS A 183 12.39 -11.77 7.71
CA LYS A 183 11.48 -10.98 8.55
C LYS A 183 12.24 -10.26 9.68
N ALA A 184 13.24 -10.92 10.27
CA ALA A 184 14.13 -10.32 11.24
C ALA A 184 15.02 -9.23 10.61
N GLY A 185 15.50 -9.44 9.38
CA GLY A 185 16.22 -8.40 8.63
C GLY A 185 15.41 -7.11 8.43
N PHE A 186 14.08 -7.21 8.36
CA PHE A 186 13.18 -6.05 8.24
C PHE A 186 12.71 -5.47 9.58
N SER A 187 13.06 -6.08 10.72
CA SER A 187 12.58 -5.62 12.03
C SER A 187 13.28 -4.36 12.54
N THR A 188 14.50 -4.11 12.05
CA THR A 188 15.29 -2.94 12.42
C THR A 188 15.46 -2.08 11.17
N PRO A 189 14.65 -1.01 11.01
CA PRO A 189 14.75 -0.13 9.86
C PRO A 189 16.13 0.53 9.80
N LYS A 190 16.73 0.52 8.62
CA LYS A 190 17.97 1.22 8.31
C LYS A 190 17.73 2.10 7.11
N GLU A 191 17.81 3.41 7.26
CA GLU A 191 17.49 4.33 6.18
C GLU A 191 18.55 4.31 5.07
N CYS A 192 18.07 4.23 3.83
CA CYS A 192 18.85 4.54 2.63
C CYS A 192 18.67 6.00 2.21
N TYR A 193 17.47 6.54 2.42
CA TYR A 193 17.12 7.92 2.09
C TYR A 193 16.70 8.66 3.37
N PRO A 194 17.53 9.60 3.86
CA PRO A 194 17.16 10.48 4.96
C PRO A 194 15.83 11.17 4.63
N SER A 195 14.86 11.03 5.52
CA SER A 195 13.47 11.42 5.24
C SER A 195 12.78 12.04 6.45
N MET A 196 11.94 13.04 6.22
CA MET A 196 10.97 13.50 7.22
C MET A 196 9.61 12.87 6.92
N ARG A 197 9.06 12.15 7.92
CA ARG A 197 7.87 11.33 7.75
C ARG A 197 6.74 11.86 8.61
N PHE A 198 5.62 12.17 8.01
CA PHE A 198 4.42 12.64 8.68
C PHE A 198 3.32 11.59 8.56
N CYS A 199 2.62 11.30 9.64
CA CYS A 199 1.44 10.43 9.63
C CYS A 199 0.22 11.24 10.06
N LEU A 200 -0.72 11.42 9.14
CA LEU A 200 -1.99 12.07 9.41
C LEU A 200 -2.90 11.12 10.18
N SER A 201 -3.53 11.62 11.23
CA SER A 201 -4.56 10.94 12.02
C SER A 201 -5.76 11.85 12.24
N MET A 202 -6.89 11.23 12.60
CA MET A 202 -8.09 11.94 12.98
C MET A 202 -8.93 11.08 13.92
N ASN A 203 -9.98 11.67 14.48
CA ASN A 203 -10.96 10.97 15.29
C ASN A 203 -11.49 9.71 14.56
N ARG A 204 -11.53 8.59 15.28
CA ARG A 204 -11.90 7.28 14.72
C ARG A 204 -13.33 7.26 14.16
N GLU A 205 -14.28 7.90 14.84
CA GLU A 205 -15.68 7.90 14.42
C GLU A 205 -15.84 8.69 13.11
N GLU A 206 -15.18 9.84 13.03
CA GLU A 206 -15.18 10.65 11.81
C GLU A 206 -14.44 9.94 10.66
N LEU A 207 -13.29 9.31 10.93
CA LEU A 207 -12.58 8.51 9.95
C LEU A 207 -13.47 7.42 9.36
N TYR A 208 -14.20 6.69 10.21
CA TYR A 208 -15.10 5.63 9.76
C TYR A 208 -16.28 6.17 8.97
N ARG A 209 -16.85 7.31 9.38
CA ARG A 209 -17.90 7.99 8.62
C ARG A 209 -17.41 8.36 7.22
N ARG A 210 -16.23 8.96 7.08
CA ARG A 210 -15.63 9.33 5.80
C ARG A 210 -15.32 8.10 4.93
N ILE A 211 -14.86 7.01 5.52
CA ILE A 211 -14.65 5.73 4.82
C ILE A 211 -15.97 5.23 4.26
N ASP A 212 -17.02 5.19 5.08
CA ASP A 212 -18.32 4.64 4.67
C ASP A 212 -18.93 5.49 3.55
N THR A 213 -18.92 6.82 3.69
CA THR A 213 -19.36 7.75 2.64
C THR A 213 -18.56 7.58 1.35
N ARG A 214 -17.23 7.39 1.43
CA ARG A 214 -16.39 7.16 0.25
C ARG A 214 -16.76 5.87 -0.48
N VAL A 215 -17.12 4.81 0.24
CA VAL A 215 -17.58 3.57 -0.38
C VAL A 215 -18.91 3.78 -1.08
N ASP A 216 -19.85 4.51 -0.47
CA ASP A 216 -21.14 4.83 -1.11
C ASP A 216 -20.92 5.60 -2.42
N VAL A 217 -20.04 6.62 -2.40
CA VAL A 217 -19.66 7.38 -3.60
C VAL A 217 -19.00 6.49 -4.67
N MET A 218 -18.15 5.53 -4.30
CA MET A 218 -17.55 4.60 -5.27
C MET A 218 -18.61 3.77 -6.01
N ILE A 219 -19.66 3.34 -5.31
CA ILE A 219 -20.77 2.59 -5.92
C ILE A 219 -21.54 3.49 -6.87
N GLU A 220 -21.86 4.73 -6.46
CA GLU A 220 -22.55 5.72 -7.30
C GLU A 220 -21.76 6.07 -8.56
N LEU A 221 -20.42 6.13 -8.47
CA LEU A 221 -19.53 6.39 -9.61
C LEU A 221 -19.40 5.21 -10.57
N GLY A 222 -19.94 4.03 -10.23
CA GLY A 222 -19.92 2.86 -11.12
C GLY A 222 -18.79 1.87 -10.83
N LEU A 223 -18.38 1.69 -9.56
CA LEU A 223 -17.41 0.64 -9.18
C LEU A 223 -17.80 -0.76 -9.72
N VAL A 224 -19.10 -1.06 -9.77
CA VAL A 224 -19.59 -2.34 -10.32
C VAL A 224 -19.22 -2.48 -11.80
N ASP A 225 -19.36 -1.42 -12.57
CA ASP A 225 -19.10 -1.44 -14.01
C ASP A 225 -17.59 -1.41 -14.30
N GLU A 226 -16.79 -0.71 -13.49
CA GLU A 226 -15.33 -0.82 -13.51
C GLU A 226 -14.86 -2.27 -13.33
N VAL A 227 -15.40 -2.99 -12.34
CA VAL A 227 -15.01 -4.39 -12.10
C VAL A 227 -15.43 -5.31 -13.24
N LYS A 228 -16.60 -5.09 -13.85
CA LYS A 228 -17.01 -5.84 -15.06
C LYS A 228 -16.05 -5.60 -16.22
N HIS A 229 -15.67 -4.34 -16.45
CA HIS A 229 -14.74 -4.00 -17.52
C HIS A 229 -13.36 -4.65 -17.32
N LEU A 230 -12.84 -4.65 -16.09
CA LEU A 230 -11.58 -5.31 -15.76
C LEU A 230 -11.65 -6.83 -15.97
N LEU A 231 -12.79 -7.47 -15.71
CA LEU A 231 -13.00 -8.89 -16.02
C LEU A 231 -12.93 -9.15 -17.53
N GLU A 232 -13.55 -8.29 -18.35
CA GLU A 232 -13.48 -8.37 -19.81
C GLU A 232 -12.04 -8.20 -20.33
N MET A 233 -11.24 -7.38 -19.65
CA MET A 233 -9.82 -7.19 -19.93
C MET A 233 -8.90 -8.32 -19.42
N GLY A 234 -9.47 -9.38 -18.83
CA GLY A 234 -8.72 -10.57 -18.41
C GLY A 234 -8.16 -10.49 -16.99
N LEU A 235 -8.72 -9.66 -16.11
CA LEU A 235 -8.40 -9.69 -14.69
C LEU A 235 -8.58 -11.11 -14.13
N GLN A 236 -7.46 -11.75 -13.80
CA GLN A 236 -7.47 -13.11 -13.30
C GLN A 236 -8.07 -13.18 -11.89
N ARG A 237 -8.91 -14.19 -11.68
CA ARG A 237 -9.40 -14.57 -10.36
C ARG A 237 -8.18 -14.97 -9.53
N ASP A 238 -8.01 -14.37 -8.35
CA ASP A 238 -6.89 -14.55 -7.42
C ASP A 238 -5.61 -13.75 -7.66
N SER A 239 -5.57 -12.90 -8.69
CA SER A 239 -4.49 -11.91 -8.84
C SER A 239 -4.44 -10.93 -7.66
N THR A 240 -3.28 -10.31 -7.41
CA THR A 240 -3.14 -9.25 -6.39
C THR A 240 -4.17 -8.13 -6.59
N ALA A 241 -4.38 -7.72 -7.83
CA ALA A 241 -5.37 -6.72 -8.22
C ALA A 241 -6.81 -7.14 -7.85
N SER A 242 -7.22 -8.36 -8.21
CA SER A 242 -8.59 -8.85 -7.93
C SER A 242 -8.88 -8.97 -6.43
N GLN A 243 -7.84 -9.15 -5.61
CA GLN A 243 -7.94 -9.33 -4.16
C GLN A 243 -7.99 -8.01 -3.37
N ALA A 244 -7.94 -6.87 -4.07
CA ALA A 244 -8.12 -5.55 -3.49
C ALA A 244 -9.52 -5.42 -2.84
N ILE A 245 -9.59 -4.64 -1.75
CA ILE A 245 -10.87 -4.30 -1.11
C ILE A 245 -11.68 -3.47 -2.10
N GLY A 246 -12.97 -3.76 -2.25
CA GLY A 246 -13.81 -3.18 -3.30
C GLY A 246 -13.94 -4.14 -4.48
N TYR A 247 -12.82 -4.65 -4.98
CA TYR A 247 -12.82 -5.49 -6.18
C TYR A 247 -13.29 -6.91 -5.87
N LYS A 248 -12.69 -7.56 -4.86
CA LYS A 248 -13.07 -8.94 -4.52
C LYS A 248 -14.53 -9.06 -4.09
N GLU A 249 -15.05 -8.10 -3.32
CA GLU A 249 -16.44 -8.13 -2.87
C GLU A 249 -17.42 -7.96 -4.03
N ILE A 250 -17.11 -7.06 -4.98
CA ILE A 250 -17.92 -6.91 -6.20
C ILE A 250 -17.82 -8.15 -7.09
N LEU A 251 -16.66 -8.81 -7.18
CA LEU A 251 -16.52 -10.08 -7.90
C LEU A 251 -17.43 -11.17 -7.31
N GLN A 252 -17.53 -11.27 -5.97
CA GLN A 252 -18.43 -12.21 -5.31
C GLN A 252 -19.91 -11.89 -5.61
N TYR A 253 -20.27 -10.60 -5.63
CA TYR A 253 -21.60 -10.17 -6.08
C TYR A 253 -21.88 -10.58 -7.53
N LEU A 254 -20.95 -10.32 -8.45
CA LEU A 254 -21.10 -10.67 -9.87
C LEU A 254 -21.20 -12.19 -10.10
N ASN A 255 -20.64 -13.01 -9.20
CA ASN A 255 -20.78 -14.46 -9.21
C ASN A 255 -22.08 -14.98 -8.57
N GLY A 256 -22.90 -14.10 -7.99
CA GLY A 256 -24.13 -14.48 -7.28
C GLY A 256 -23.90 -15.12 -5.91
N GLU A 257 -22.70 -14.96 -5.32
CA GLU A 257 -22.37 -15.51 -3.99
C GLU A 257 -22.98 -14.66 -2.86
N LEU A 258 -23.25 -13.38 -3.12
CA LEU A 258 -23.79 -12.41 -2.18
C LEU A 258 -24.53 -11.29 -2.92
N SER A 259 -25.45 -10.60 -2.23
CA SER A 259 -26.16 -9.44 -2.76
C SER A 259 -25.27 -8.20 -2.85
N LEU A 260 -25.67 -7.20 -3.64
CA LEU A 260 -24.92 -5.95 -3.74
C LEU A 260 -24.82 -5.23 -2.39
N ASP A 261 -25.90 -5.19 -1.61
CA ASP A 261 -25.92 -4.57 -0.27
C ASP A 261 -24.94 -5.27 0.68
N GLU A 262 -24.87 -6.61 0.63
CA GLU A 262 -23.88 -7.38 1.39
C GLU A 262 -22.45 -7.07 0.94
N ALA A 263 -22.21 -6.94 -0.37
CA ALA A 263 -20.89 -6.54 -0.89
C ALA A 263 -20.48 -5.17 -0.35
N ILE A 264 -21.38 -4.19 -0.39
CA ILE A 264 -21.13 -2.83 0.08
C ILE A 264 -20.76 -2.83 1.57
N GLU A 265 -21.53 -3.53 2.41
CA GLU A 265 -21.22 -3.64 3.84
C GLU A 265 -19.88 -4.35 4.10
N LEU A 266 -19.54 -5.36 3.30
CA LEU A 266 -18.24 -6.03 3.36
C LEU A 266 -17.10 -5.06 3.00
N ILE A 267 -17.27 -4.24 1.95
CA ILE A 267 -16.29 -3.24 1.52
C ILE A 267 -16.08 -2.21 2.62
N LYS A 268 -17.16 -1.62 3.17
CA LYS A 268 -17.10 -0.65 4.27
C LYS A 268 -16.34 -1.24 5.47
N ARG A 269 -16.74 -2.45 5.90
CA ARG A 269 -16.08 -3.16 7.01
C ARG A 269 -14.60 -3.47 6.72
N GLY A 270 -14.29 -3.89 5.49
CA GLY A 270 -12.95 -4.18 5.02
C GLY A 270 -12.06 -2.94 5.06
N SER A 271 -12.55 -1.82 4.54
CA SER A 271 -11.89 -0.53 4.50
C SER A 271 -11.62 0.03 5.90
N ARG A 272 -12.58 -0.04 6.84
CA ARG A 272 -12.35 0.34 8.26
C ARG A 272 -11.26 -0.52 8.91
N ARG A 273 -11.28 -1.85 8.68
CA ARG A 273 -10.25 -2.76 9.18
C ARG A 273 -8.88 -2.46 8.56
N TYR A 274 -8.83 -2.08 7.29
CA TYR A 274 -7.59 -1.71 6.61
C TYR A 274 -7.02 -0.40 7.17
N ALA A 275 -7.84 0.64 7.33
CA ALA A 275 -7.46 1.90 7.98
C ALA A 275 -6.87 1.66 9.38
N LYS A 276 -7.51 0.79 10.19
CA LYS A 276 -6.97 0.38 11.50
C LYS A 276 -5.59 -0.28 11.37
N ARG A 277 -5.39 -1.18 10.39
CA ARG A 277 -4.09 -1.83 10.15
C ARG A 277 -3.02 -0.84 9.72
N GLN A 278 -3.35 0.16 8.89
CA GLN A 278 -2.44 1.22 8.48
C GLN A 278 -1.97 2.03 9.69
N LEU A 279 -2.91 2.49 10.53
CA LEU A 279 -2.57 3.19 11.79
C LEU A 279 -1.69 2.32 12.71
N SER A 280 -2.02 1.04 12.87
CA SER A 280 -1.19 0.11 13.65
C SER A 280 0.20 -0.11 13.06
N TRP A 281 0.36 -0.02 11.73
CA TRP A 281 1.67 -0.09 11.09
C TRP A 281 2.51 1.14 11.42
N PHE A 282 1.98 2.33 11.15
CA PHE A 282 2.72 3.58 11.36
C PHE A 282 3.05 3.83 12.83
N ARG A 283 2.20 3.40 13.78
CA ARG A 283 2.49 3.51 15.23
C ARG A 283 3.69 2.71 15.71
N ARG A 284 4.13 1.70 14.97
CA ARG A 284 5.30 0.88 15.32
C ARG A 284 6.62 1.56 14.95
N ASP A 285 6.56 2.55 14.06
CA ASP A 285 7.72 3.26 13.57
C ASP A 285 7.77 4.65 14.21
N THR A 286 8.73 4.85 15.11
CA THR A 286 8.88 6.08 15.90
C THR A 286 9.40 7.26 15.08
N ARG A 287 9.75 7.06 13.80
CA ARG A 287 10.21 8.11 12.89
C ARG A 287 9.09 8.98 12.33
N TYR A 288 7.83 8.58 12.51
CA TYR A 288 6.69 9.37 12.05
C TYR A 288 6.31 10.47 13.05
N HIS A 289 6.25 11.70 12.55
CA HIS A 289 5.62 12.83 13.21
C HIS A 289 4.10 12.76 12.99
N TRP A 290 3.34 12.68 14.07
CA TRP A 290 1.88 12.55 14.00
C TRP A 290 1.21 13.92 13.92
N ILE A 291 0.27 14.07 13.00
CA ILE A 291 -0.54 15.30 12.84
C ILE A 291 -2.00 14.92 12.91
N GLU A 292 -2.70 15.41 13.94
CA GLU A 292 -4.16 15.29 14.04
C GLU A 292 -4.81 16.34 13.13
N VAL A 293 -5.60 15.90 12.16
CA VAL A 293 -6.20 16.78 11.14
C VAL A 293 -7.63 17.20 11.46
N ASP A 294 -8.16 16.83 12.63
CA ASP A 294 -9.50 17.21 13.05
C ASP A 294 -9.66 18.74 13.07
N GLY A 295 -10.58 19.26 12.24
CA GLY A 295 -10.84 20.70 12.11
C GLY A 295 -9.84 21.47 11.24
N LEU A 296 -8.84 20.82 10.66
CA LEU A 296 -7.88 21.44 9.75
C LEU A 296 -8.28 21.23 8.28
N SER A 297 -8.09 22.25 7.45
CA SER A 297 -8.13 22.07 6.00
C SER A 297 -6.85 21.37 5.50
N ALA A 298 -6.87 20.90 4.26
CA ALA A 298 -5.67 20.34 3.63
C ALA A 298 -4.53 21.37 3.55
N SER A 299 -4.86 22.66 3.32
CA SER A 299 -3.89 23.75 3.32
C SER A 299 -3.31 23.99 4.72
N ASP A 300 -4.15 24.04 5.76
CA ASP A 300 -3.67 24.25 7.14
C ASP A 300 -2.79 23.09 7.60
N THR A 301 -3.13 21.87 7.18
CA THR A 301 -2.30 20.67 7.44
C THR A 301 -0.97 20.76 6.70
N ALA A 302 -0.94 21.30 5.48
CA ALA A 302 0.30 21.55 4.75
C ALA A 302 1.16 22.63 5.42
N ASP A 303 0.54 23.69 5.97
CA ASP A 303 1.23 24.71 6.79
C ASP A 303 1.85 24.11 8.05
N GLU A 304 1.15 23.19 8.72
CA GLU A 304 1.68 22.43 9.86
C GLU A 304 2.92 21.61 9.48
N VAL A 305 2.84 20.83 8.40
CA VAL A 305 3.97 20.04 7.89
C VAL A 305 5.16 20.94 7.59
N GLN A 306 4.94 22.05 6.88
CA GLN A 306 6.01 22.97 6.51
C GLN A 306 6.69 23.59 7.75
N ARG A 307 5.93 23.98 8.77
CA ARG A 307 6.50 24.52 10.00
C ARG A 307 7.33 23.49 10.76
N LEU A 308 6.89 22.23 10.81
CA LEU A 308 7.64 21.15 11.45
C LEU A 308 8.96 20.86 10.71
N ILE A 309 8.92 20.94 9.38
CA ILE A 309 10.11 20.84 8.53
C ILE A 309 11.10 21.98 8.84
N GLU A 310 10.63 23.22 8.90
CA GLU A 310 11.45 24.40 9.20
C GLU A 310 12.02 24.39 10.63
N GLY A 311 11.27 23.86 11.60
CA GLY A 311 11.73 23.75 12.98
C GLY A 311 12.71 22.61 13.25
N ALA A 312 12.90 21.69 12.29
CA ALA A 312 13.84 20.57 12.38
C ALA A 312 15.17 20.84 11.66
N ALA A 313 15.25 21.89 10.84
CA ALA A 313 16.44 22.37 10.14
C ALA A 313 17.30 23.28 11.03
#